data_AF-A0A7C6AZ70-F1
#
_entry.id   AF-A0A7C6AZ70-F1
#
_cell.length_a   1.000
_cell.length_b   1.000
_cell.length_c   1.000
_cell.angle_alpha   90.00
_cell.angle_beta   90.00
_cell.angle_gamma   90.00
#
_symmetry.space_group_name_H-M   'P 1'
#
loop_
_entity.id
_entity.type
_entity.pdbx_description
1 polymer ?
#
loop_
_entity_poly.entity_id
_entity_poly.type
_entity_poly.pdbx_seq_one_letter_code
_entity_poly.pdbx_strand_id
1 'polypeptide(L)'
;MPEPMDADDVSLRSAGNSRVIRSPKTFERSPTTFARSREGLGHHPLDRVLAFLRLRFGSEFLFSSAHLFFLCGKYGLLVGAILLFVQSMQKLGTHVLTLLIGLGLILLILVCHYVVTRFLFVLERWDRRINGCLSSSVVPDALSLLALVGSSVFLVLGTIDAITTGSLEFVFWGVAVFIWGLFAALQALNLEGMNLQVNPELSPADEILGLIQFALKMLVRLTPVLFGVMVLVANLQLVVEIAVNGPETTSELSAAIAKTPQLPGGEIVSSSFVEKPPPFQNLHGIHTLFLAGILPGVMYLVYVFGHFVSAVFSVFLAAVPERGISVGSYTAKNDLTDP
;
A
#
# COMPACT_ATOMS: atom_id res chain seq x y z
N MET A 1 25.22 69.35 46.53
CA MET A 1 25.04 70.82 46.48
C MET A 1 24.78 71.19 45.03
N PRO A 2 23.93 72.19 44.77
CA PRO A 2 22.53 71.94 44.36
C PRO A 2 22.14 72.62 43.03
N GLU A 3 21.13 72.04 42.36
CA GLU A 3 20.03 72.66 41.57
C GLU A 3 20.36 73.66 40.42
N PRO A 4 19.36 74.15 39.64
CA PRO A 4 18.39 73.45 38.78
C PRO A 4 18.25 74.20 37.41
N MET A 5 17.29 73.80 36.55
CA MET A 5 16.47 74.61 35.62
C MET A 5 16.10 73.75 34.40
N ASP A 6 14.83 73.36 34.28
CA ASP A 6 13.71 74.12 33.67
C ASP A 6 13.93 74.23 32.15
N ALA A 7 13.23 73.44 31.36
CA ALA A 7 11.84 73.62 30.94
C ALA A 7 11.89 74.05 29.48
N ASP A 8 11.33 73.24 28.58
CA ASP A 8 10.56 73.77 27.46
C ASP A 8 9.68 72.67 26.87
N ASP A 9 8.39 72.87 27.11
CA ASP A 9 7.27 72.34 26.35
C ASP A 9 7.42 72.73 24.88
N VAL A 10 7.51 71.75 23.97
CA VAL A 10 7.04 71.94 22.60
C VAL A 10 6.16 70.76 22.19
N SER A 11 4.89 70.91 22.50
CA SER A 11 3.79 70.20 21.87
C SER A 11 3.71 70.57 20.38
N LEU A 12 4.07 69.64 19.48
CA LEU A 12 3.65 69.70 18.09
C LEU A 12 2.68 68.56 17.80
N ARG A 13 1.40 68.91 17.89
CA ARG A 13 0.27 68.20 17.29
C ARG A 13 0.52 68.08 15.78
N SER A 14 1.07 66.95 15.34
CA SER A 14 0.96 66.53 13.95
C SER A 14 -0.33 65.71 13.80
N ALA A 15 -1.36 66.37 13.29
CA ALA A 15 -2.57 65.73 12.80
C ALA A 15 -2.25 64.97 11.51
N GLY A 16 -1.60 63.81 11.67
CA GLY A 16 -1.32 62.86 10.62
C GLY A 16 -2.57 62.08 10.27
N ASN A 17 -3.12 62.35 9.10
CA ASN A 17 -4.22 61.66 8.45
C ASN A 17 -3.88 60.15 8.30
N SER A 18 -4.17 59.34 9.33
CA SER A 18 -4.10 57.87 9.24
C SER A 18 -5.20 57.38 8.31
N ARG A 19 -4.95 57.46 6.99
CA ARG A 19 -5.60 56.54 6.07
C ARG A 19 -5.21 55.15 6.54
N VAL A 20 -6.19 54.45 7.10
CA VAL A 20 -6.13 53.02 7.39
C VAL A 20 -5.88 52.32 6.06
N ILE A 21 -4.61 52.17 5.70
CA ILE A 21 -4.17 51.19 4.73
C ILE A 21 -4.51 49.87 5.40
N ARG A 22 -5.66 49.30 5.04
CA ARG A 22 -6.00 47.91 5.37
C ARG A 22 -4.88 47.08 4.76
N SER A 23 -3.90 46.69 5.58
CA SER A 23 -2.95 45.69 5.17
C SER A 23 -3.76 44.47 4.72
N PRO A 24 -3.40 43.85 3.58
CA PRO A 24 -4.02 42.58 3.21
C PRO A 24 -3.85 41.63 4.39
N LYS A 25 -4.98 41.15 4.93
CA LYS A 25 -5.09 40.32 6.12
C LYS A 25 -3.93 39.33 6.19
N THR A 26 -2.96 39.60 7.05
CA THR A 26 -1.79 38.74 7.31
C THR A 26 -2.17 37.49 8.11
N PHE A 27 -3.47 37.19 8.19
CA PHE A 27 -4.07 36.15 9.03
C PHE A 27 -3.91 34.73 8.45
N GLU A 28 -3.55 34.62 7.16
CA GLU A 28 -3.35 33.34 6.47
C GLU A 28 -1.91 32.82 6.52
N ARG A 29 -0.95 33.60 7.05
CA ARG A 29 0.48 33.24 7.06
C ARG A 29 1.03 32.81 8.41
N SER A 30 0.18 32.60 9.41
CA SER A 30 0.67 32.12 10.71
C SER A 30 0.73 30.59 10.72
N PRO A 31 1.87 29.96 11.07
CA PRO A 31 1.97 28.51 11.28
C PRO A 31 0.94 27.98 12.29
N THR A 32 0.46 28.86 13.19
CA THR A 32 -0.55 28.55 14.19
C THR A 32 -1.98 28.50 13.63
N THR A 33 -2.25 29.07 12.45
CA THR A 33 -3.56 28.97 11.78
C THR A 33 -3.79 27.54 11.22
N PHE A 34 -2.73 26.89 10.74
CA PHE A 34 -2.78 25.48 10.30
C PHE A 34 -2.73 24.49 11.46
N ALA A 35 -2.02 24.80 12.56
CA ALA A 35 -2.16 24.04 13.79
C ALA A 35 -3.62 24.08 14.29
N ARG A 36 -4.29 25.24 14.23
CA ARG A 36 -5.72 25.40 14.54
C ARG A 36 -6.67 24.69 13.57
N SER A 37 -6.35 24.56 12.29
CA SER A 37 -7.19 23.77 11.37
C SER A 37 -7.13 22.27 11.69
N ARG A 38 -6.00 21.78 12.21
CA ARG A 38 -5.89 20.41 12.77
C ARG A 38 -6.63 20.26 14.11
N GLU A 39 -6.72 21.31 14.93
CA GLU A 39 -7.51 21.30 16.17
C GLU A 39 -9.03 21.25 15.93
N GLY A 40 -9.52 21.77 14.79
CA GLY A 40 -10.95 21.75 14.42
C GLY A 40 -11.50 20.40 13.93
N LEU A 41 -10.62 19.44 13.58
CA LEU A 41 -10.99 18.08 13.17
C LEU A 41 -11.31 17.15 14.36
N GLY A 42 -11.31 17.65 15.61
CA GLY A 42 -11.65 16.85 16.79
C GLY A 42 -13.10 16.36 16.89
N HIS A 43 -13.97 16.67 15.92
CA HIS A 43 -15.40 16.39 15.99
C HIS A 43 -15.87 15.15 15.22
N HIS A 44 -15.15 14.68 14.19
CA HIS A 44 -15.61 13.52 13.42
C HIS A 44 -15.20 12.21 14.13
N PRO A 45 -16.09 11.21 14.24
CA PRO A 45 -15.75 9.92 14.87
C PRO A 45 -14.59 9.21 14.19
N LEU A 46 -14.40 9.39 12.87
CA LEU A 46 -13.28 8.80 12.14
C LEU A 46 -11.93 9.39 12.57
N ASP A 47 -11.87 10.65 12.97
CA ASP A 47 -10.62 11.26 13.45
C ASP A 47 -10.15 10.62 14.76
N ARG A 48 -11.11 10.19 15.60
CA ARG A 48 -10.80 9.39 16.81
C ARG A 48 -10.25 8.02 16.46
N VAL A 49 -10.81 7.37 15.43
CA VAL A 49 -10.29 6.08 14.94
C VAL A 49 -8.87 6.25 14.40
N LEU A 50 -8.62 7.27 13.58
CA LEU A 50 -7.28 7.55 13.04
C LEU A 50 -6.28 7.88 14.16
N ALA A 51 -6.67 8.69 15.15
CA ALA A 51 -5.84 8.98 16.31
C ALA A 51 -5.52 7.70 17.11
N PHE A 52 -6.52 6.84 17.33
CA PHE A 52 -6.33 5.55 17.99
C PHE A 52 -5.35 4.65 17.22
N LEU A 53 -5.50 4.55 15.90
CA LEU A 53 -4.61 3.74 15.05
C LEU A 53 -3.17 4.26 15.10
N ARG A 54 -2.95 5.58 15.02
CA ARG A 54 -1.61 6.19 15.14
C ARG A 54 -0.95 5.91 16.49
N LEU A 55 -1.71 6.00 17.58
CA LEU A 55 -1.21 5.75 18.92
C LEU A 55 -0.88 4.26 19.12
N ARG A 56 -1.66 3.36 18.54
CA ARG A 56 -1.51 1.92 18.76
C ARG A 56 -0.43 1.28 17.88
N PHE A 57 -0.26 1.76 16.65
CA PHE A 57 0.59 1.13 15.64
C PHE A 57 1.72 2.07 15.20
N GLY A 58 2.85 2.00 15.93
CA GLY A 58 4.06 2.76 15.61
C GLY A 58 4.85 2.22 14.41
N SER A 59 5.95 2.91 14.06
CA SER A 59 6.90 2.50 13.01
C SER A 59 7.50 1.11 13.24
N GLU A 60 7.83 0.80 14.49
CA GLU A 60 8.41 -0.50 14.87
C GLU A 60 7.47 -1.67 14.55
N PHE A 61 6.17 -1.48 14.78
CA PHE A 61 5.17 -2.50 14.46
C PHE A 61 5.09 -2.73 12.95
N LEU A 62 5.07 -1.66 12.15
CA LEU A 62 5.03 -1.76 10.68
C LEU A 62 6.29 -2.43 10.14
N PHE A 63 7.46 -2.04 10.64
CA PHE A 63 8.74 -2.64 10.24
C PHE A 63 8.79 -4.13 10.61
N SER A 64 8.43 -4.49 11.85
CA SER A 64 8.38 -5.87 12.30
C SER A 64 7.38 -6.71 11.49
N SER A 65 6.22 -6.15 11.17
CA SER A 65 5.20 -6.84 10.38
C SER A 65 5.67 -7.06 8.93
N ALA A 66 6.23 -6.05 8.29
CA ALA A 66 6.81 -6.18 6.95
C ALA A 66 7.94 -7.21 6.93
N HIS A 67 8.80 -7.22 7.96
CA HIS A 67 9.87 -8.22 8.09
C HIS A 67 9.31 -9.64 8.27
N LEU A 68 8.27 -9.80 9.10
CA LEU A 68 7.60 -11.09 9.26
C LEU A 68 7.02 -11.61 7.94
N PHE A 69 6.33 -10.76 7.17
CA PHE A 69 5.79 -11.14 5.87
C PHE A 69 6.90 -11.44 4.85
N PHE A 70 8.01 -10.71 4.89
CA PHE A 70 9.19 -11.03 4.08
C PHE A 70 9.73 -12.42 4.39
N LEU A 71 9.94 -12.74 5.67
CA LEU A 71 10.42 -14.07 6.08
C LEU A 71 9.41 -15.15 5.68
N CYS A 72 8.13 -14.89 5.91
CA CYS A 72 7.04 -15.79 5.54
C CYS A 72 7.02 -16.06 4.03
N GLY A 73 7.14 -15.03 3.20
CA GLY A 73 7.21 -15.21 1.74
C GLY A 73 8.47 -15.94 1.30
N LYS A 74 9.63 -15.60 1.90
CA LYS A 74 10.92 -16.22 1.56
C LYS A 74 10.90 -17.72 1.83
N TYR A 75 10.58 -18.12 3.06
CA TYR A 75 10.50 -19.54 3.41
C TYR A 75 9.26 -20.21 2.82
N GLY A 76 8.17 -19.48 2.64
CA GLY A 76 6.95 -19.97 2.01
C GLY A 76 7.16 -20.35 0.54
N LEU A 77 8.02 -19.67 -0.22
CA LEU A 77 8.38 -20.10 -1.58
C LEU A 77 9.05 -21.48 -1.59
N LEU A 78 9.91 -21.76 -0.61
CA LEU A 78 10.56 -23.07 -0.49
C LEU A 78 9.55 -24.16 -0.13
N VAL A 79 8.59 -23.85 0.77
CA VAL A 79 7.47 -24.74 1.06
C VAL A 79 6.64 -25.00 -0.19
N GLY A 80 6.35 -23.96 -0.99
CA GLY A 80 5.62 -24.10 -2.24
C GLY A 80 6.33 -24.99 -3.27
N ALA A 81 7.66 -24.92 -3.34
CA ALA A 81 8.45 -25.83 -4.17
C ALA A 81 8.32 -27.30 -3.71
N ILE A 82 8.30 -27.55 -2.40
CA ILE A 82 8.07 -28.89 -1.85
C ILE A 82 6.65 -29.37 -2.18
N LEU A 83 5.63 -28.51 -2.01
CA LEU A 83 4.24 -28.84 -2.34
C LEU A 83 4.07 -29.19 -3.83
N LEU A 84 4.70 -28.43 -4.72
CA LEU A 84 4.72 -28.72 -6.16
C LEU A 84 5.38 -30.06 -6.49
N PHE A 85 6.45 -30.41 -5.78
CA PHE A 85 7.08 -31.72 -5.93
C PHE A 85 6.11 -32.83 -5.52
N VAL A 86 5.45 -32.70 -4.37
CA VAL A 86 4.43 -33.66 -3.90
C VAL A 86 3.30 -33.80 -4.91
N GLN A 87 2.75 -32.69 -5.41
CA GLN A 87 1.69 -32.67 -6.41
C GLN A 87 2.13 -33.35 -7.72
N SER A 88 3.39 -33.18 -8.12
CA SER A 88 3.95 -33.80 -9.33
C SER A 88 4.15 -35.31 -9.14
N MET A 89 4.57 -35.75 -7.95
CA MET A 89 4.73 -37.17 -7.61
C MET A 89 3.39 -37.92 -7.61
N GLN A 90 2.30 -37.29 -7.16
CA GLN A 90 0.95 -37.88 -7.23
C GLN A 90 0.51 -38.19 -8.68
N LYS A 91 1.03 -37.43 -9.66
CA LYS A 91 0.69 -37.57 -11.09
C LYS A 91 1.68 -38.46 -11.86
N LEU A 92 2.67 -39.05 -11.19
CA LEU A 92 3.74 -39.81 -11.85
C LEU A 92 3.23 -41.04 -12.62
N GLY A 93 2.13 -41.65 -12.17
CA GLY A 93 1.56 -42.84 -12.79
C GLY A 93 0.92 -42.61 -14.16
N THR A 94 0.62 -41.36 -14.54
CA THR A 94 -0.09 -41.05 -15.80
C THR A 94 0.84 -40.53 -16.88
N HIS A 95 1.78 -39.62 -16.57
CA HIS A 95 2.67 -39.01 -17.57
C HIS A 95 4.04 -38.59 -16.98
N VAL A 96 5.13 -39.19 -17.48
CA VAL A 96 6.52 -38.79 -17.12
C VAL A 96 6.79 -37.31 -17.42
N LEU A 97 6.15 -36.76 -18.46
CA LEU A 97 6.27 -35.34 -18.82
C LEU A 97 5.86 -34.40 -17.67
N THR A 98 4.86 -34.78 -16.88
CA THR A 98 4.38 -33.97 -15.75
C THR A 98 5.45 -33.83 -14.67
N LEU A 99 6.24 -34.89 -14.41
CA LEU A 99 7.36 -34.83 -13.48
C LEU A 99 8.47 -33.90 -13.99
N LEU A 100 8.77 -33.96 -15.30
CA LEU A 100 9.79 -33.08 -15.90
C LEU A 100 9.37 -31.60 -15.84
N ILE A 101 8.10 -31.30 -16.12
CA ILE A 101 7.52 -29.95 -15.98
C ILE A 101 7.59 -29.50 -14.51
N GLY A 102 7.20 -30.35 -13.57
CA GLY A 102 7.26 -30.08 -12.14
C GLY A 102 8.67 -29.73 -11.66
N LEU A 103 9.68 -30.49 -12.09
CA LEU A 103 11.08 -30.21 -11.79
C LEU A 103 11.55 -28.86 -12.37
N GLY A 104 11.13 -28.54 -13.60
CA GLY A 104 11.38 -27.24 -14.21
C GLY A 104 10.77 -26.07 -13.41
N LEU A 105 9.54 -26.23 -12.93
CA LEU A 105 8.86 -25.23 -12.09
C LEU A 105 9.54 -25.05 -10.72
N ILE A 106 10.03 -26.14 -10.11
CA ILE A 106 10.79 -26.08 -8.85
C ILE A 106 12.07 -25.27 -9.06
N LEU A 107 12.81 -25.54 -10.13
CA LEU A 107 14.03 -24.79 -10.46
C LEU A 107 13.70 -23.30 -10.68
N LEU A 108 12.61 -23.00 -11.37
CA LEU A 108 12.13 -21.64 -11.58
C LEU A 108 11.79 -20.93 -10.27
N ILE A 109 11.16 -21.61 -9.32
CA ILE A 109 10.86 -21.06 -7.98
C ILE A 109 12.14 -20.80 -7.19
N LEU A 110 13.16 -21.65 -7.29
CA LEU A 110 14.46 -21.39 -6.67
C LEU A 110 15.13 -20.13 -7.24
N VAL A 111 15.00 -19.90 -8.55
CA VAL A 111 15.45 -18.65 -9.18
C VAL A 111 14.64 -17.47 -8.64
N CYS A 112 13.31 -17.56 -8.59
CA CYS A 112 12.45 -16.53 -8.01
C CYS A 112 12.84 -16.24 -6.54
N HIS A 113 13.09 -17.26 -5.73
CA HIS A 113 13.51 -17.12 -4.34
C HIS A 113 14.82 -16.32 -4.20
N TYR A 114 15.81 -16.59 -5.06
CA TYR A 114 17.04 -15.81 -5.13
C TYR A 114 16.77 -14.35 -5.53
N VAL A 115 16.00 -14.16 -6.59
CA VAL A 115 15.68 -12.85 -7.18
C VAL A 115 14.92 -11.96 -6.18
N VAL A 116 13.89 -12.49 -5.51
CA VAL A 116 13.10 -11.78 -4.52
C VAL A 116 13.97 -11.29 -3.35
N THR A 117 14.86 -12.15 -2.85
CA THR A 117 15.76 -11.80 -1.74
C THR A 117 16.68 -10.63 -2.11
N ARG A 118 17.13 -10.57 -3.37
CA ARG A 118 17.97 -9.46 -3.86
C ARG A 118 17.16 -8.18 -4.07
N PHE A 119 16.00 -8.26 -4.71
CA PHE A 119 15.19 -7.07 -4.99
C PHE A 119 14.66 -6.40 -3.73
N LEU A 120 14.13 -7.17 -2.77
CA LEU A 120 13.60 -6.61 -1.52
C LEU A 120 14.68 -5.90 -0.71
N PHE A 121 15.91 -6.43 -0.68
CA PHE A 121 17.04 -5.77 -0.04
C PHE A 121 17.40 -4.43 -0.70
N VAL A 122 17.38 -4.38 -2.04
CA VAL A 122 17.65 -3.13 -2.78
C VAL A 122 16.54 -2.11 -2.54
N LEU A 123 15.27 -2.54 -2.58
CA LEU A 123 14.10 -1.71 -2.33
C LEU A 123 14.14 -1.07 -0.94
N GLU A 124 14.45 -1.85 0.11
CA GLU A 124 14.59 -1.36 1.47
C GLU A 124 15.70 -0.29 1.58
N ARG A 125 16.84 -0.52 0.91
CA ARG A 125 17.94 0.45 0.89
C ARG A 125 17.56 1.76 0.22
N TRP A 126 16.75 1.72 -0.84
CA TRP A 126 16.32 2.93 -1.54
C TRP A 126 15.26 3.70 -0.77
N ASP A 127 14.29 3.00 -0.16
CA ASP A 127 13.27 3.61 0.69
C ASP A 127 13.87 4.51 1.78
N ARG A 128 14.96 4.05 2.42
CA ARG A 128 15.67 4.80 3.47
C ARG A 128 16.42 6.04 2.96
N ARG A 129 16.74 6.13 1.67
CA ARG A 129 17.57 7.22 1.11
C ARG A 129 16.76 8.41 0.62
N ILE A 130 15.52 8.18 0.25
CA ILE A 130 14.68 9.21 -0.34
C ILE A 130 13.91 9.89 0.78
N ASN A 131 13.98 11.21 0.82
CA ASN A 131 13.17 12.05 1.69
C ASN A 131 12.13 12.77 0.84
N GLY A 132 11.00 13.12 1.43
CA GLY A 132 9.97 13.88 0.75
C GLY A 132 9.25 14.83 1.71
N CYS A 133 8.54 15.78 1.13
CA CYS A 133 7.75 16.76 1.86
C CYS A 133 6.32 16.75 1.32
N LEU A 134 5.34 16.96 2.20
CA LEU A 134 3.93 17.13 1.88
C LEU A 134 3.44 18.43 2.52
N SER A 135 2.50 19.11 1.91
CA SER A 135 1.86 20.33 2.42
C SER A 135 0.89 20.00 3.55
N SER A 136 0.27 18.82 3.48
CA SER A 136 -0.83 18.43 4.36
C SER A 136 -0.87 16.91 4.59
N SER A 137 -1.37 16.51 5.77
CA SER A 137 -1.63 15.09 6.08
C SER A 137 -2.99 14.59 5.58
N VAL A 138 -3.82 15.46 5.01
CA VAL A 138 -5.21 15.13 4.64
C VAL A 138 -5.26 13.99 3.61
N VAL A 139 -4.38 13.99 2.61
CA VAL A 139 -4.37 12.95 1.57
C VAL A 139 -4.00 11.58 2.15
N PRO A 140 -2.88 11.43 2.91
CA PRO A 140 -2.58 10.18 3.60
C PRO A 140 -3.68 9.70 4.56
N ASP A 141 -4.31 10.62 5.29
CA ASP A 141 -5.38 10.31 6.24
C ASP A 141 -6.64 9.77 5.53
N ALA A 142 -7.03 10.41 4.43
CA ALA A 142 -8.14 9.95 3.59
C ALA A 142 -7.84 8.61 2.93
N LEU A 143 -6.62 8.42 2.42
CA LEU A 143 -6.19 7.15 1.83
C LEU A 143 -6.20 6.03 2.87
N SER A 144 -5.82 6.32 4.11
CA SER A 144 -5.88 5.35 5.21
C SER A 144 -7.29 4.85 5.46
N LEU A 145 -8.25 5.78 5.56
CA LEU A 145 -9.66 5.44 5.73
C LEU A 145 -10.20 4.65 4.54
N LEU A 146 -9.91 5.08 3.31
CA LEU A 146 -10.34 4.37 2.10
C LEU A 146 -9.77 2.96 2.03
N ALA A 147 -8.49 2.77 2.36
CA ALA A 147 -7.85 1.47 2.37
C ALA A 147 -8.45 0.55 3.43
N LEU A 148 -8.70 1.06 4.65
CA LEU A 148 -9.30 0.30 5.74
C LEU A 148 -10.75 -0.11 5.43
N VAL A 149 -11.57 0.83 4.96
CA VAL A 149 -12.97 0.55 4.63
C VAL A 149 -13.07 -0.36 3.41
N GLY A 150 -12.34 -0.04 2.33
CA GLY A 150 -12.36 -0.81 1.09
C GLY A 150 -11.92 -2.26 1.30
N SER A 151 -10.87 -2.48 2.09
CA SER A 151 -10.37 -3.83 2.37
C SER A 151 -11.30 -4.61 3.30
N SER A 152 -11.95 -3.93 4.25
CA SER A 152 -12.98 -4.54 5.12
C SER A 152 -14.20 -4.99 4.32
N VAL A 153 -14.67 -4.16 3.38
CA VAL A 153 -15.77 -4.52 2.47
C VAL A 153 -15.40 -5.74 1.64
N PHE A 154 -14.17 -5.78 1.10
CA PHE A 154 -13.71 -6.92 0.30
C PHE A 154 -13.66 -8.24 1.11
N LEU A 155 -13.27 -8.18 2.38
CA LEU A 155 -13.32 -9.33 3.30
C LEU A 155 -14.75 -9.85 3.51
N VAL A 156 -15.69 -8.93 3.74
CA VAL A 156 -17.12 -9.26 3.92
C VAL A 156 -17.68 -9.91 2.66
N LEU A 157 -17.42 -9.32 1.49
CA LEU A 157 -17.86 -9.87 0.21
C LEU A 157 -17.28 -11.26 -0.06
N GLY A 158 -15.98 -11.47 0.19
CA GLY A 158 -15.35 -12.78 0.06
C GLY A 158 -15.98 -13.83 1.00
N THR A 159 -16.34 -13.43 2.23
CA THR A 159 -17.02 -14.32 3.20
C THR A 159 -18.42 -14.69 2.75
N ILE A 160 -19.20 -13.72 2.25
CA ILE A 160 -20.54 -13.96 1.70
C ILE A 160 -20.45 -14.91 0.51
N ASP A 161 -19.47 -14.70 -0.39
CA ASP A 161 -19.26 -15.58 -1.54
C ASP A 161 -18.98 -17.02 -1.10
N ALA A 162 -18.09 -17.24 -0.13
CA ALA A 162 -17.83 -18.59 0.35
C ALA A 162 -19.04 -19.29 0.98
N ILE A 163 -19.88 -18.55 1.73
CA ILE A 163 -21.08 -19.13 2.33
C ILE A 163 -22.10 -19.51 1.23
N THR A 164 -22.21 -18.70 0.18
CA THR A 164 -23.21 -18.90 -0.88
C THR A 164 -22.77 -19.92 -1.94
N THR A 165 -21.48 -19.97 -2.29
CA THR A 165 -20.95 -20.85 -3.34
C THR A 165 -20.33 -22.13 -2.80
N GLY A 166 -19.94 -22.16 -1.53
CA GLY A 166 -19.13 -23.22 -0.93
C GLY A 166 -17.66 -23.20 -1.35
N SER A 167 -17.22 -22.20 -2.14
CA SER A 167 -15.82 -22.06 -2.54
C SER A 167 -15.03 -21.25 -1.51
N LEU A 168 -13.82 -21.71 -1.17
CA LEU A 168 -12.92 -21.00 -0.26
C LEU A 168 -12.00 -20.02 -0.98
N GLU A 169 -11.98 -20.02 -2.31
CA GLU A 169 -11.03 -19.24 -3.11
C GLU A 169 -11.18 -17.73 -2.87
N PHE A 170 -12.42 -17.22 -2.92
CA PHE A 170 -12.70 -15.81 -2.68
C PHE A 170 -12.44 -15.38 -1.23
N VAL A 171 -12.53 -16.29 -0.26
CA VAL A 171 -12.16 -15.98 1.13
C VAL A 171 -10.67 -15.77 1.27
N PHE A 172 -9.84 -16.61 0.63
CA PHE A 172 -8.39 -16.42 0.68
C PHE A 172 -7.97 -15.06 0.11
N TRP A 173 -8.55 -14.66 -1.02
CA TRP A 173 -8.33 -13.33 -1.59
C TRP A 173 -8.94 -12.21 -0.73
N GLY A 174 -10.12 -12.44 -0.15
CA GLY A 174 -10.76 -11.55 0.82
C GLY A 174 -9.84 -11.17 1.97
N VAL A 175 -9.27 -12.19 2.61
CA VAL A 175 -8.30 -12.05 3.70
C VAL A 175 -7.01 -11.39 3.21
N ALA A 176 -6.51 -11.77 2.03
CA ALA A 176 -5.29 -11.18 1.47
C ALA A 176 -5.42 -9.66 1.26
N VAL A 177 -6.47 -9.23 0.56
CA VAL A 177 -6.76 -7.81 0.30
C VAL A 177 -7.02 -7.07 1.61
N PHE A 178 -7.69 -7.69 2.57
CA PHE A 178 -7.86 -7.12 3.91
C PHE A 178 -6.52 -6.79 4.57
N ILE A 179 -5.59 -7.75 4.61
CA ILE A 179 -4.25 -7.56 5.18
C ILE A 179 -3.51 -6.44 4.43
N TRP A 180 -3.57 -6.43 3.10
CA TRP A 180 -2.90 -5.40 2.29
C TRP A 180 -3.45 -4.00 2.57
N GLY A 181 -4.77 -3.85 2.58
CA GLY A 181 -5.42 -2.57 2.84
C GLY A 181 -5.23 -2.11 4.28
N LEU A 182 -5.25 -3.02 5.25
CA LEU A 182 -4.95 -2.70 6.64
C LEU A 182 -3.50 -2.22 6.80
N PHE A 183 -2.53 -2.92 6.21
CA PHE A 183 -1.14 -2.50 6.26
C PHE A 183 -0.92 -1.16 5.54
N ALA A 184 -1.51 -0.97 4.36
CA ALA A 184 -1.47 0.29 3.64
C ALA A 184 -2.11 1.43 4.46
N ALA A 185 -3.23 1.18 5.12
CA ALA A 185 -3.89 2.16 5.96
C ALA A 185 -3.00 2.63 7.11
N LEU A 186 -2.36 1.69 7.81
CA LEU A 186 -1.45 2.01 8.91
C LEU A 186 -0.18 2.70 8.42
N GLN A 187 0.36 2.29 7.26
CA GLN A 187 1.53 2.90 6.66
C GLN A 187 1.28 4.36 6.25
N ALA A 188 0.10 4.66 5.67
CA ALA A 188 -0.29 6.01 5.29
C ALA A 188 -0.38 6.96 6.49
N LEU A 189 -0.75 6.45 7.68
CA LEU A 189 -0.82 7.25 8.91
C LEU A 189 0.56 7.56 9.52
N ASN A 190 1.60 6.84 9.14
CA ASN A 190 2.94 6.95 9.71
C ASN A 190 3.93 7.61 8.74
N LEU A 191 3.70 8.89 8.47
CA LEU A 191 4.53 9.70 7.57
C LEU A 191 5.97 9.84 8.06
N GLU A 192 6.16 9.99 9.37
CA GLU A 192 7.49 10.10 9.97
C GLU A 192 8.31 8.83 9.74
N GLY A 193 7.70 7.67 9.98
CA GLY A 193 8.33 6.38 9.68
C GLY A 193 8.70 6.25 8.20
N MET A 194 8.04 6.97 7.29
CA MET A 194 8.32 7.02 5.86
C MET A 194 9.35 8.09 5.45
N ASN A 195 9.98 8.82 6.37
CA ASN A 195 10.82 9.97 6.05
C ASN A 195 10.08 11.01 5.18
N LEU A 196 8.82 11.29 5.52
CA LEU A 196 8.01 12.33 4.90
C LEU A 196 7.68 13.41 5.93
N GLN A 197 8.06 14.65 5.64
CA GLN A 197 7.80 15.79 6.51
C GLN A 197 6.58 16.57 6.01
N VAL A 198 5.80 17.14 6.94
CA VAL A 198 4.68 18.01 6.58
C VAL A 198 5.15 19.46 6.68
N ASN A 199 5.25 20.17 5.56
CA ASN A 199 5.61 21.58 5.49
C ASN A 199 4.52 22.36 4.72
N PRO A 200 3.72 23.20 5.41
CA PRO A 200 2.58 23.90 4.81
C PRO A 200 2.98 24.98 3.79
N GLU A 201 4.25 25.36 3.75
CA GLU A 201 4.77 26.39 2.83
C GLU A 201 5.19 25.82 1.47
N LEU A 202 4.88 24.55 1.19
CA LEU A 202 5.19 23.91 -0.10
C LEU A 202 4.44 24.59 -1.24
N SER A 203 5.15 24.77 -2.37
CA SER A 203 4.50 25.16 -3.61
C SER A 203 3.57 24.04 -4.09
N PRO A 204 2.49 24.34 -4.84
CA PRO A 204 1.61 23.31 -5.40
C PRO A 204 2.35 22.30 -6.30
N ALA A 205 3.43 22.73 -6.95
CA ALA A 205 4.26 21.89 -7.79
C ALA A 205 5.07 20.88 -6.96
N ASP A 206 5.66 21.34 -5.85
CA ASP A 206 6.37 20.48 -4.90
C ASP A 206 5.43 19.51 -4.19
N GLU A 207 4.17 19.91 -3.96
CA GLU A 207 3.17 19.01 -3.36
C GLU A 207 2.87 17.81 -4.26
N ILE A 208 2.77 18.01 -5.57
CA ILE A 208 2.55 16.91 -6.52
C ILE A 208 3.75 15.95 -6.49
N LEU A 209 4.98 16.48 -6.47
CA LEU A 209 6.19 15.66 -6.33
C LEU A 209 6.18 14.89 -5.00
N GLY A 210 5.78 15.55 -3.89
CA GLY A 210 5.61 14.94 -2.59
C GLY A 210 4.60 13.78 -2.60
N LEU A 211 3.46 13.95 -3.27
CA LEU A 211 2.43 12.91 -3.42
C LEU A 211 2.92 11.73 -4.26
N ILE A 212 3.66 11.98 -5.34
CA ILE A 212 4.28 10.90 -6.13
C ILE A 212 5.27 10.13 -5.27
N GLN A 213 6.13 10.81 -4.51
CA GLN A 213 7.08 10.18 -3.60
C GLN A 213 6.39 9.38 -2.49
N PHE A 214 5.29 9.91 -1.94
CA PHE A 214 4.45 9.20 -0.98
C PHE A 214 3.90 7.91 -1.57
N ALA A 215 3.30 7.94 -2.77
CA ALA A 215 2.76 6.76 -3.44
C ALA A 215 3.84 5.72 -3.74
N LEU A 216 5.03 6.14 -4.20
CA LEU A 216 6.15 5.25 -4.48
C LEU A 216 6.66 4.58 -3.19
N LYS A 217 6.80 5.34 -2.10
CA LYS A 217 7.20 4.78 -0.80
C LYS A 217 6.17 3.81 -0.24
N MET A 218 4.88 4.14 -0.35
CA MET A 218 3.78 3.25 0.02
C MET A 218 3.91 1.91 -0.70
N LEU A 219 4.12 1.94 -2.02
CA LEU A 219 4.27 0.73 -2.85
C LEU A 219 5.48 -0.11 -2.43
N VAL A 220 6.64 0.51 -2.20
CA VAL A 220 7.85 -0.21 -1.77
C VAL A 220 7.64 -0.89 -0.42
N ARG A 221 7.06 -0.19 0.55
CA ARG A 221 6.83 -0.74 1.89
C ARG A 221 5.74 -1.80 1.93
N LEU A 222 4.77 -1.71 1.03
CA LEU A 222 3.73 -2.72 0.86
C LEU A 222 4.25 -3.98 0.17
N THR A 223 5.30 -3.87 -0.66
CA THR A 223 5.87 -5.00 -1.45
C THR A 223 6.17 -6.26 -0.62
N PRO A 224 6.91 -6.23 0.52
CA PRO A 224 7.16 -7.44 1.31
C PRO A 224 5.88 -8.07 1.86
N VAL A 225 4.86 -7.26 2.17
CA VAL A 225 3.55 -7.73 2.66
C VAL A 225 2.76 -8.40 1.54
N LEU A 226 2.68 -7.76 0.36
CA LEU A 226 2.04 -8.37 -0.81
C LEU A 226 2.69 -9.71 -1.14
N PHE A 227 4.03 -9.74 -1.19
CA PHE A 227 4.80 -10.94 -1.46
C PHE A 227 4.50 -12.05 -0.43
N GLY A 228 4.62 -11.76 0.87
CA GLY A 228 4.40 -12.75 1.92
C GLY A 228 2.98 -13.33 1.90
N VAL A 229 1.98 -12.47 1.76
CA VAL A 229 0.56 -12.88 1.72
C VAL A 229 0.24 -13.66 0.44
N MET A 230 0.74 -13.24 -0.72
CA MET A 230 0.55 -13.97 -1.98
C MET A 230 1.12 -15.39 -1.92
N VAL A 231 2.31 -15.55 -1.32
CA VAL A 231 2.92 -16.87 -1.11
C VAL A 231 2.09 -17.71 -0.15
N LEU A 232 1.56 -17.13 0.93
CA LEU A 232 0.66 -17.84 1.85
C LEU A 232 -0.60 -18.32 1.15
N VAL A 233 -1.26 -17.45 0.39
CA VAL A 233 -2.44 -17.81 -0.41
C VAL A 233 -2.09 -18.93 -1.37
N ALA A 234 -1.01 -18.80 -2.14
CA ALA A 234 -0.58 -19.84 -3.08
C ALA A 234 -0.34 -21.19 -2.42
N ASN A 235 0.32 -21.22 -1.25
CA ASN A 235 0.55 -22.45 -0.51
C ASN A 235 -0.76 -23.08 0.00
N LEU A 236 -1.70 -22.27 0.50
CA LEU A 236 -3.02 -22.75 0.92
C LEU A 236 -3.79 -23.35 -0.27
N GLN A 237 -3.77 -22.67 -1.43
CA GLN A 237 -4.38 -23.17 -2.65
C GLN A 237 -3.77 -24.52 -3.08
N LEU A 238 -2.43 -24.64 -3.08
CA LEU A 238 -1.74 -25.89 -3.38
C LEU A 238 -2.08 -27.03 -2.40
N VAL A 239 -2.17 -26.74 -1.11
CA VAL A 239 -2.56 -27.76 -0.10
C VAL A 239 -3.97 -28.26 -0.37
N VAL A 240 -4.92 -27.36 -0.65
CA VAL A 240 -6.30 -27.73 -0.99
C VAL A 240 -6.33 -28.55 -2.29
N GLU A 241 -5.59 -28.16 -3.32
CA GLU A 241 -5.49 -28.91 -4.57
C GLU A 241 -4.92 -30.32 -4.36
N ILE A 242 -3.87 -30.47 -3.55
CA ILE A 242 -3.25 -31.76 -3.24
C ILE A 242 -4.21 -32.65 -2.45
N ALA A 243 -4.94 -32.08 -1.49
CA ALA A 243 -5.92 -32.81 -0.68
C ALA A 243 -7.11 -33.29 -1.51
N VAL A 244 -7.63 -32.44 -2.41
CA VAL A 244 -8.78 -32.79 -3.27
C VAL A 244 -8.40 -33.80 -4.35
N ASN A 245 -7.21 -33.67 -4.95
CA ASN A 245 -6.75 -34.55 -6.04
C ASN A 245 -5.95 -35.78 -5.56
N GLY A 246 -6.02 -36.11 -4.27
CA GLY A 246 -5.25 -37.20 -3.67
C GLY A 246 -5.58 -38.59 -4.29
N PRO A 247 -4.66 -39.56 -4.17
CA PRO A 247 -4.71 -40.85 -4.88
C PRO A 247 -5.88 -41.78 -4.48
N GLU A 248 -6.58 -41.52 -3.37
CA GLU A 248 -7.52 -42.48 -2.77
C GLU A 248 -9.01 -42.21 -3.10
N THR A 249 -9.39 -40.97 -3.44
CA THR A 249 -10.82 -40.62 -3.55
C THR A 249 -11.48 -41.06 -4.86
N THR A 250 -10.72 -41.15 -5.95
CA THR A 250 -11.27 -41.53 -7.26
C THR A 250 -11.26 -43.03 -7.50
N SER A 251 -10.32 -43.79 -6.92
CA SER A 251 -10.22 -45.24 -7.12
C SER A 251 -11.27 -46.02 -6.33
N GLU A 252 -11.54 -45.65 -5.07
CA GLU A 252 -12.49 -46.40 -4.25
C GLU A 252 -13.95 -46.13 -4.63
N LEU A 253 -14.30 -44.88 -4.97
CA LEU A 253 -15.65 -44.53 -5.40
C LEU A 253 -15.99 -45.14 -6.77
N SER A 254 -15.04 -45.11 -7.72
CA SER A 254 -15.23 -45.76 -9.02
C SER A 254 -15.25 -47.28 -8.92
N ALA A 255 -14.44 -47.88 -8.04
CA ALA A 255 -14.48 -49.31 -7.74
C ALA A 255 -15.76 -49.74 -7.00
N ALA A 256 -16.32 -48.89 -6.15
CA ALA A 256 -17.59 -49.14 -5.47
C ALA A 256 -18.77 -49.01 -6.44
N ILE A 257 -18.77 -48.01 -7.33
CA ILE A 257 -19.80 -47.84 -8.36
C ILE A 257 -19.75 -49.00 -9.36
N ALA A 258 -18.56 -49.42 -9.79
CA ALA A 258 -18.38 -50.55 -10.71
C ALA A 258 -18.78 -51.91 -10.10
N LYS A 259 -18.83 -52.03 -8.77
CA LYS A 259 -19.30 -53.23 -8.07
C LYS A 259 -20.81 -53.24 -7.80
N THR A 260 -21.54 -52.18 -8.15
CA THR A 260 -23.00 -52.15 -7.97
C THR A 260 -23.66 -53.06 -9.01
N PRO A 261 -24.40 -54.11 -8.63
CA PRO A 261 -25.01 -55.03 -9.59
C PRO A 261 -26.02 -54.28 -10.47
N GLN A 262 -25.80 -54.27 -11.78
CA GLN A 262 -26.78 -53.77 -12.74
C GLN A 262 -28.03 -54.66 -12.67
N LEU A 263 -29.12 -54.15 -12.10
CA LEU A 263 -30.40 -54.85 -12.15
C LEU A 263 -30.92 -54.85 -13.60
N PRO A 264 -31.31 -56.02 -14.13
CA PRO A 264 -31.88 -56.11 -15.47
C PRO A 264 -33.31 -55.57 -15.45
N GLY A 265 -33.55 -54.40 -16.04
CA GLY A 265 -34.91 -53.98 -16.43
C GLY A 265 -35.40 -52.59 -15.99
N GLY A 266 -34.57 -51.71 -15.45
CA GLY A 266 -34.98 -50.34 -15.15
C GLY A 266 -34.60 -49.36 -16.25
N GLU A 267 -35.58 -48.73 -16.91
CA GLU A 267 -35.38 -47.47 -17.64
C GLU A 267 -34.76 -46.46 -16.68
N ILE A 268 -33.44 -46.30 -16.76
CA ILE A 268 -32.70 -45.31 -15.99
C ILE A 268 -33.07 -43.97 -16.59
N VAL A 269 -33.95 -43.24 -15.91
CA VAL A 269 -34.05 -41.79 -16.04
C VAL A 269 -32.66 -41.25 -15.72
N SER A 270 -31.84 -41.10 -16.76
CA SER A 270 -30.63 -40.31 -16.78
C SER A 270 -31.03 -38.86 -16.61
N SER A 271 -31.55 -38.55 -15.41
CA SER A 271 -31.48 -37.21 -14.87
C SER A 271 -30.00 -36.88 -14.86
N SER A 272 -29.63 -36.08 -15.85
CA SER A 272 -28.38 -35.38 -15.94
C SER A 272 -28.25 -34.58 -14.64
N PHE A 273 -27.73 -35.23 -13.60
CA PHE A 273 -26.92 -34.55 -12.61
C PHE A 273 -25.84 -33.86 -13.42
N VAL A 274 -26.11 -32.61 -13.77
CA VAL A 274 -25.10 -31.65 -14.16
C VAL A 274 -24.21 -31.61 -12.93
N GLU A 275 -23.20 -32.47 -12.94
CA GLU A 275 -22.14 -32.53 -11.97
C GLU A 275 -21.48 -31.15 -12.05
N LYS A 276 -22.00 -30.21 -11.26
CA LYS A 276 -21.43 -28.87 -11.18
C LYS A 276 -20.00 -29.15 -10.75
N PRO A 277 -19.00 -28.82 -11.58
CA PRO A 277 -17.61 -29.13 -11.25
C PRO A 277 -17.35 -28.63 -9.83
N PRO A 278 -16.61 -29.39 -9.01
CA PRO A 278 -16.39 -29.01 -7.63
C PRO A 278 -15.88 -27.56 -7.61
N PRO A 279 -16.39 -26.70 -6.71
CA PRO A 279 -16.19 -25.25 -6.74
C PRO A 279 -14.73 -24.79 -6.57
N PHE A 280 -13.80 -25.73 -6.58
CA PHE A 280 -12.37 -25.62 -6.37
C PHE A 280 -11.53 -25.85 -7.63
N GLN A 281 -12.14 -26.12 -8.80
CA GLN A 281 -11.40 -26.38 -10.05
C GLN A 281 -10.60 -25.19 -10.61
N ASN A 282 -10.87 -23.97 -10.13
CA ASN A 282 -10.15 -22.76 -10.55
C ASN A 282 -9.01 -22.37 -9.61
N LEU A 283 -8.70 -23.19 -8.60
CA LEU A 283 -7.52 -22.96 -7.77
C LEU A 283 -6.28 -23.15 -8.64
N HIS A 284 -5.57 -22.04 -8.86
CA HIS A 284 -4.34 -21.98 -9.62
C HIS A 284 -3.17 -21.67 -8.70
N GLY A 285 -2.98 -22.47 -7.64
CA GLY A 285 -1.93 -22.26 -6.64
C GLY A 285 -0.54 -22.10 -7.26
N ILE A 286 -0.26 -22.85 -8.35
CA ILE A 286 0.96 -22.72 -9.15
C ILE A 286 1.12 -21.31 -9.74
N HIS A 287 0.06 -20.77 -10.35
CA HIS A 287 0.08 -19.45 -10.97
C HIS A 287 0.21 -18.34 -9.93
N THR A 288 -0.52 -18.44 -8.82
CA THR A 288 -0.41 -17.51 -7.69
C THR A 288 1.00 -17.52 -7.12
N LEU A 289 1.62 -18.69 -6.95
CA LEU A 289 2.98 -18.83 -6.43
C LEU A 289 3.99 -18.17 -7.37
N PHE A 290 3.85 -18.39 -8.68
CA PHE A 290 4.73 -17.80 -9.67
C PHE A 290 4.57 -16.27 -9.75
N LEU A 291 3.32 -15.78 -9.75
CA LEU A 291 3.03 -14.34 -9.70
C LEU A 291 3.63 -13.70 -8.45
N ALA A 292 3.53 -14.37 -7.30
CA ALA A 292 4.16 -13.93 -6.05
C ALA A 292 5.69 -13.83 -6.19
N GLY A 293 6.33 -14.80 -6.85
CA GLY A 293 7.77 -14.81 -7.09
C GLY A 293 8.26 -13.69 -8.01
N ILE A 294 7.46 -13.26 -8.98
CA ILE A 294 7.79 -12.16 -9.90
C ILE A 294 7.50 -10.79 -9.29
N LEU A 295 6.50 -10.71 -8.41
CA LEU A 295 5.96 -9.45 -7.89
C LEU A 295 7.04 -8.47 -7.38
N PRO A 296 8.03 -8.86 -6.55
CA PRO A 296 9.05 -7.91 -6.09
C PRO A 296 9.91 -7.33 -7.21
N GLY A 297 10.17 -8.10 -8.27
CA GLY A 297 10.87 -7.61 -9.46
C GLY A 297 10.05 -6.58 -10.23
N VAL A 298 8.74 -6.82 -10.39
CA VAL A 298 7.81 -5.85 -11.01
C VAL A 298 7.72 -4.58 -10.17
N MET A 299 7.59 -4.70 -8.85
CA MET A 299 7.54 -3.54 -7.95
C MET A 299 8.83 -2.73 -7.98
N TYR A 300 9.99 -3.39 -8.09
CA TYR A 300 11.27 -2.71 -8.31
C TYR A 300 11.27 -1.91 -9.61
N LEU A 301 10.81 -2.48 -10.72
CA LEU A 301 10.74 -1.77 -12.01
C LEU A 301 9.78 -0.58 -11.95
N VAL A 302 8.60 -0.76 -11.37
CA VAL A 302 7.62 0.32 -11.15
C VAL A 302 8.24 1.44 -10.31
N TYR A 303 8.98 1.09 -9.26
CA TYR A 303 9.62 2.07 -8.40
C TYR A 303 10.73 2.86 -9.11
N VAL A 304 11.61 2.19 -9.84
CA VAL A 304 12.67 2.84 -10.64
C VAL A 304 12.06 3.76 -11.70
N PHE A 305 11.05 3.27 -12.42
CA PHE A 305 10.37 4.06 -13.44
C PHE A 305 9.63 5.26 -12.83
N GLY A 306 8.98 5.08 -11.68
CA GLY A 306 8.33 6.16 -10.95
C GLY A 306 9.28 7.27 -10.55
N HIS A 307 10.47 6.92 -10.06
CA HIS A 307 11.52 7.91 -9.76
C HIS A 307 12.05 8.62 -11.01
N PHE A 308 12.21 7.89 -12.11
CA PHE A 308 12.59 8.49 -13.38
C PHE A 308 11.54 9.53 -13.84
N VAL A 309 10.25 9.18 -13.80
CA VAL A 309 9.16 10.09 -14.13
C VAL A 309 9.14 11.31 -13.19
N SER A 310 9.34 11.10 -11.89
CA SER A 310 9.44 12.19 -10.91
C SER A 310 10.60 13.14 -11.20
N ALA A 311 11.76 12.61 -11.59
CA ALA A 311 12.92 13.42 -11.95
C ALA A 311 12.66 14.23 -13.21
N VAL A 312 12.09 13.62 -14.25
CA VAL A 312 11.67 14.33 -15.47
C VAL A 312 10.69 15.45 -15.14
N PHE A 313 9.67 15.18 -14.31
CA PHE A 313 8.69 16.17 -13.89
C PHE A 313 9.33 17.34 -13.13
N SER A 314 10.28 17.07 -12.23
CA SER A 314 11.01 18.13 -11.51
C SER A 314 11.80 19.06 -12.44
N VAL A 315 12.41 18.51 -13.50
CA VAL A 315 13.13 19.32 -14.50
C VAL A 315 12.15 20.19 -15.29
N PHE A 316 11.00 19.65 -15.68
CA PHE A 316 9.96 20.42 -16.36
C PHE A 316 9.41 21.54 -15.49
N LEU A 317 9.13 21.27 -14.22
CA LEU A 317 8.65 22.28 -13.28
C LEU A 317 9.67 23.40 -13.06
N ALA A 318 10.96 23.05 -12.91
CA ALA A 318 12.04 24.04 -12.78
C ALA A 318 12.21 24.89 -14.05
N ALA A 319 11.85 24.36 -15.22
CA ALA A 319 11.91 25.08 -16.49
C ALA A 319 10.72 26.02 -16.72
N VAL A 320 9.66 25.97 -15.91
CA VAL A 320 8.56 26.94 -15.97
C VAL A 320 9.04 28.19 -15.24
N PRO A 321 9.42 29.28 -15.95
CA PRO A 321 9.81 30.52 -15.27
C PRO A 321 8.60 30.96 -14.44
N GLU A 322 8.82 31.29 -13.17
CA GLU A 322 7.80 31.89 -12.31
C GLU A 322 7.25 33.14 -13.00
N ARG A 323 6.15 32.97 -13.75
CA ARG A 323 5.51 34.05 -14.48
C ARG A 323 4.80 34.91 -13.47
N GLY A 324 5.54 35.89 -12.96
CA GLY A 324 5.00 37.14 -12.47
C GLY A 324 4.40 37.07 -11.06
N ILE A 325 5.25 37.13 -10.06
CA ILE A 325 5.05 38.15 -9.03
C ILE A 325 6.37 38.90 -8.90
N SER A 326 6.65 39.77 -9.87
CA SER A 326 7.42 40.97 -9.55
C SER A 326 6.57 41.76 -8.56
N VAL A 327 6.67 41.40 -7.27
CA VAL A 327 6.31 42.33 -6.20
C VAL A 327 7.20 43.51 -6.49
N GLY A 328 6.61 44.55 -7.07
CA GLY A 328 7.30 45.78 -7.38
C GLY A 328 8.14 46.11 -6.17
N SER A 329 9.45 46.13 -6.37
CA SER A 329 10.39 46.78 -5.49
C SER A 329 9.90 48.22 -5.36
N TYR A 330 8.98 48.45 -4.43
CA TYR A 330 8.76 49.76 -3.85
C TYR A 330 10.02 50.04 -3.05
N THR A 331 11.06 50.45 -3.77
CA THR A 331 12.11 51.32 -3.25
C THR A 331 11.40 52.58 -2.77
N ALA A 332 10.86 52.50 -1.55
CA ALA A 332 10.53 53.67 -0.76
C ALA A 332 11.86 54.36 -0.48
N LYS A 333 12.24 55.22 -1.42
CA LYS A 333 13.29 56.20 -1.32
C LYS A 333 12.84 57.20 -0.25
N ASN A 334 13.04 56.86 1.02
CA ASN A 334 12.95 57.81 2.11
C ASN A 334 14.23 58.66 2.10
N ASP A 335 14.33 59.53 1.09
CA ASP A 335 15.12 60.76 1.19
C ASP A 335 14.36 61.68 2.15
N LEU A 336 14.67 61.59 3.44
CA LEU A 336 14.47 62.68 4.40
C LEU A 336 15.84 63.03 5.00
N THR A 337 16.60 63.80 4.24
CA THR A 337 17.32 65.00 4.73
C THR A 337 16.27 65.86 5.45
N ASP A 338 16.37 66.23 6.73
CA ASP A 338 17.37 67.08 7.41
C ASP A 338 16.89 67.25 8.88
N PRO A 339 17.61 67.89 9.83
CA PRO A 339 18.73 68.83 9.65
C PRO A 339 20.09 68.46 10.28
#